data_AF-A0A434CHW7-F1
#
_entry.id   AF-A0A434CHW7-F1
#
_cell.length_a   1.000
_cell.length_b   1.000
_cell.length_c   1.000
_cell.angle_alpha   90.00
_cell.angle_beta   90.00
_cell.angle_gamma   90.00
#
_symmetry.space_group_name_H-M   'P 1'
#
loop_
_entity.id
_entity.type
_entity.pdbx_description
1 polymer ?
#
loop_
_entity_poly.entity_id
_entity_poly.type
_entity_poly.pdbx_seq_one_letter_code
_entity_poly.pdbx_strand_id
1 'polypeptide(L)' 'MSIKKNGVDQQLIRDLAGILNDTNLTEIEVELGDLKVRVSRQAPAVHAVAAPQPAYAPPAAQPA' A
#
# COMPACT_ATOMS: atom_id res chain seq x y z
N MET A 1 5.82 -5.14 34.25
CA MET A 1 5.26 -5.28 32.89
C MET A 1 6.40 -5.10 31.90
N SER A 2 6.95 -6.19 31.37
CA SER A 2 8.12 -6.14 30.48
C SER A 2 7.71 -5.57 29.13
N ILE A 3 8.17 -4.33 28.84
CA ILE A 3 8.12 -3.73 27.50
C ILE A 3 8.96 -4.64 26.60
N LYS A 4 8.30 -5.41 25.74
CA LYS A 4 8.96 -6.25 24.73
C LYS A 4 9.59 -5.30 23.70
N LYS A 5 10.89 -5.02 23.91
CA LYS A 5 11.75 -4.20 23.08
C LYS A 5 12.13 -4.89 21.76
N ASN A 6 11.15 -5.46 21.06
CA ASN A 6 11.40 -6.15 19.80
C ASN A 6 10.28 -5.90 18.79
N GLY A 7 10.60 -5.06 17.81
CA GLY A 7 9.87 -4.95 16.55
C GLY A 7 8.78 -3.90 16.55
N VAL A 8 7.66 -4.15 17.22
CA VAL A 8 6.42 -3.40 16.98
C VAL A 8 5.47 -3.65 18.16
N ASP A 9 4.87 -2.60 18.71
CA ASP A 9 3.84 -2.74 19.75
C ASP A 9 2.52 -3.23 19.12
N GLN A 10 2.23 -4.53 19.29
CA GLN A 10 1.02 -5.14 18.73
C GLN A 10 -0.27 -4.56 19.30
N GLN A 11 -0.24 -4.04 20.53
CA GLN A 11 -1.42 -3.47 21.17
C GLN A 11 -1.74 -2.11 20.53
N LEU A 12 -0.71 -1.28 20.32
CA LEU A 12 -0.83 -0.03 19.56
C LEU A 12 -1.37 -0.27 18.14
N ILE A 13 -0.83 -1.25 17.42
CA ILE A 13 -1.33 -1.59 16.07
C ILE A 13 -2.80 -2.00 16.10
N ARG A 14 -3.22 -2.77 17.10
CA ARG A 14 -4.62 -3.20 17.22
C ARG A 14 -5.56 -2.04 17.48
N ASP A 15 -5.14 -1.10 18.32
CA ASP A 15 -5.89 0.11 18.60
C ASP A 15 -6.02 1.00 17.35
N LEU A 16 -4.89 1.26 16.67
CA LEU A 16 -4.86 2.00 15.40
C LEU A 16 -5.71 1.33 14.32
N ALA A 17 -5.66 0.01 14.20
CA ALA A 17 -6.49 -0.75 13.26
C ALA A 17 -7.99 -0.65 13.59
N GLY A 18 -8.34 -0.65 14.88
CA GLY A 18 -9.71 -0.43 15.34
C GLY A 18 -10.22 0.96 14.95
N ILE A 19 -9.43 2.00 15.23
CA ILE A 19 -9.75 3.38 14.87
C ILE A 19 -9.86 3.53 13.36
N LEU A 20 -8.91 2.99 12.58
CA LEU A 20 -8.95 3.02 11.11
C LEU A 20 -10.26 2.43 10.57
N ASN A 21 -10.72 1.33 11.17
CA ASN A 21 -11.95 0.68 10.76
C ASN A 21 -13.21 1.46 11.18
N ASP A 22 -13.24 2.04 12.38
CA ASP A 22 -14.37 2.82 12.89
C ASP A 22 -14.55 4.14 12.14
N THR A 23 -13.43 4.83 11.89
CA THR A 23 -13.39 6.11 11.18
C THR A 23 -13.53 5.98 9.65
N ASN A 24 -13.55 4.75 9.13
CA ASN A 24 -13.53 4.47 7.69
C ASN A 24 -12.35 5.13 6.94
N LEU A 25 -11.23 5.37 7.63
CA LEU A 25 -10.00 5.84 7.01
C LEU A 25 -9.33 4.71 6.22
N THR A 26 -8.59 5.08 5.19
CA THR A 26 -7.78 4.12 4.42
C THR A 26 -6.42 3.88 5.06
N GLU A 27 -5.95 4.83 5.87
CA GLU A 27 -4.61 4.81 6.46
C GLU A 27 -4.52 5.72 7.70
N ILE A 28 -3.68 5.32 8.67
CA ILE A 28 -3.28 6.13 9.83
C ILE A 28 -1.76 6.04 10.00
N GLU A 29 -1.09 7.19 10.16
CA GLU A 29 0.34 7.30 10.42
C GLU A 29 0.57 8.05 11.74
N VAL A 30 1.44 7.50 12.59
CA VAL A 30 1.85 8.13 13.86
C VAL A 30 3.37 8.17 13.95
N GLU A 31 3.88 9.32 14.38
CA GLU A 31 5.32 9.58 14.53
C GLU A 31 5.62 9.90 16.00
N LEU A 32 6.51 9.12 16.62
CA LEU A 32 6.93 9.27 18.00
C LEU A 32 8.46 9.38 18.05
N GLY A 33 8.96 10.61 17.90
CA GLY A 33 10.39 10.87 17.80
C GLY A 33 10.97 10.17 16.56
N ASP A 34 11.88 9.23 16.77
CA ASP A 34 12.50 8.45 15.68
C ASP A 34 11.67 7.23 15.22
N LEU A 35 10.51 6.94 15.86
CA LEU A 35 9.66 5.81 15.51
C LEU A 35 8.45 6.25 14.68
N LYS A 36 8.33 5.70 13.48
CA LYS A 36 7.18 5.93 12.59
C LYS A 36 6.41 4.64 12.36
N VAL A 37 5.10 4.66 12.65
CA VAL A 37 4.19 3.51 12.49
C VAL A 37 3.08 3.91 11.51
N ARG A 38 2.94 3.14 10.43
CA ARG A 38 1.92 3.34 9.40
C ARG A 38 1.04 2.10 9.31
N VAL A 39 -0.26 2.29 9.50
CA VAL A 39 -1.28 1.22 9.40
C VAL A 39 -2.19 1.57 8.23
N SER A 40 -2.20 0.72 7.20
CA SER A 40 -2.99 0.92 5.99
C SER A 40 -3.94 -0.25 5.80
N ARG A 41 -5.18 0.04 5.40
CA ARG A 41 -6.08 -0.99 4.86
C ARG A 41 -5.51 -1.39 3.50
N GLN A 42 -5.07 -2.64 3.34
CA GLN A 42 -4.73 -3.16 2.03
C GLN A 42 -6.03 -3.20 1.20
N ALA A 43 -6.26 -2.18 0.38
CA ALA A 43 -7.25 -2.26 -0.66
C ALA A 43 -6.83 -3.40 -1.60
N PRO A 44 -7.77 -4.19 -2.15
CA PRO A 44 -7.43 -5.12 -3.22
C PRO A 44 -6.67 -4.32 -4.26
N ALA A 45 -5.44 -4.77 -4.58
CA ALA A 45 -4.67 -4.18 -5.65
C ALA A 45 -5.56 -4.22 -6.88
N VAL A 46 -6.12 -3.07 -7.25
CA VAL A 46 -6.83 -2.93 -8.51
C VAL A 46 -5.71 -3.08 -9.52
N HIS A 47 -5.53 -4.31 -10.02
CA HIS A 47 -4.72 -4.58 -11.18
C HIS A 47 -5.30 -3.69 -12.26
N ALA A 48 -4.68 -2.52 -12.46
CA ALA A 48 -4.96 -1.67 -13.58
C ALA A 48 -4.70 -2.56 -14.80
N VAL A 49 -5.78 -3.03 -15.41
CA VAL A 49 -5.74 -3.81 -16.63
C VAL A 49 -5.08 -2.87 -17.63
N ALA A 50 -3.82 -3.14 -17.94
CA ALA A 50 -3.06 -2.34 -18.89
C ALA A 50 -3.85 -2.32 -20.20
N ALA A 51 -4.26 -1.12 -20.63
CA ALA A 51 -4.94 -0.94 -21.91
C ALA A 51 -4.03 -1.50 -23.01
N PRO A 52 -4.58 -2.26 -23.98
CA PRO A 52 -3.78 -2.85 -25.05
C PRO A 52 -3.02 -1.75 -25.78
N GLN A 53 -1.69 -1.85 -25.74
CA GLN A 53 -0.79 -0.97 -26.47
C GLN A 53 -1.04 -1.18 -27.98
N PRO A 54 -1.19 -0.12 -28.78
CA PRO A 54 -1.38 -0.26 -30.22
C PRO A 54 -0.13 -0.91 -30.83
N ALA A 55 -0.32 -2.05 -31.49
CA ALA A 55 0.72 -2.73 -32.23
C ALA A 55 1.11 -1.89 -33.45
N TYR A 56 2.37 -1.46 -33.52
CA TYR A 56 2.92 -0.81 -34.70
C TYR A 56 2.99 -1.82 -35.84
N ALA A 57 2.36 -1.47 -36.97
CA ALA A 57 2.43 -2.25 -38.20
C ALA A 57 3.85 -2.18 -38.79
N PRO A 58 4.43 -3.31 -39.26
CA PRO A 58 5.74 -3.30 -39.88
C PRO A 58 5.70 -2.52 -41.20
N PRO A 59 6.77 -1.76 -41.53
CA PRO A 59 6.84 -1.03 -42.79
C PRO A 59 6.91 -2.02 -43.96
N ALA A 60 6.10 -1.75 -45.00
CA ALA A 60 6.08 -2.54 -46.22
C ALA A 60 7.42 -2.40 -46.95
N ALA A 61 8.06 -3.54 -47.26
CA ALA A 61 9.26 -3.58 -48.08
C ALA A 61 8.90 -3.16 -49.52
N GLN A 62 9.53 -2.08 -49.99
CA GLN A 62 9.44 -1.66 -51.39
C GLN A 62 10.40 -2.49 -52.24
N PRO A 63 9.96 -3.05 -53.38
CA PRO A 63 10.85 -3.75 -54.30
C PRO A 63 11.78 -2.79 -55.05
N ALA A 64 12.93 -3.32 -55.46
CA ALA A 64 14.04 -2.65 -56.14
C ALA A 64 13.72 -2.13 -57.54
#